data_AF-A0A519HFI9-F1
#
_entry.id   AF-A0A519HFI9-F1
#
_cell.length_a   1.000
_cell.length_b   1.000
_cell.length_c   1.000
_cell.angle_alpha   90.00
_cell.angle_beta   90.00
_cell.angle_gamma   90.00
#
_symmetry.space_group_name_H-M   'P 1'
#
loop_
_entity.id
_entity.type
_entity.pdbx_description
1 polymer ?
#
loop_
_entity_poly.entity_id
_entity_poly.type
_entity_poly.pdbx_seq_one_letter_code
_entity_poly.pdbx_strand_id
1 'polypeptide(L)'
;MLIAAALVLASLAAQGDGNGPFTVVRVEAQQLRLFWQDDQGRQLRRLDKLSTWLRGQGKTLAFGMNAGMYHADASPVGLLVIDGREIAPLNLAGGEGNFFLKPNGVFL
;
A
#
# COMPACT_ATOMS: atom_id res chain seq x y z
N MET A 1 -23.48 19.51 -3.67
CA MET A 1 -22.85 19.71 -2.35
C MET A 1 -21.44 19.16 -2.43
N LEU A 2 -20.44 20.02 -2.70
CA LEU A 2 -19.03 19.61 -2.84
C LEU A 2 -18.39 19.66 -1.46
N ILE A 3 -18.15 18.50 -0.85
CA ILE A 3 -17.26 18.42 0.32
C ILE A 3 -15.84 18.42 -0.24
N ALA A 4 -15.23 19.60 -0.30
CA ALA A 4 -13.79 19.73 -0.43
C ALA A 4 -13.18 19.24 0.91
N ALA A 5 -12.84 17.96 0.98
CA ALA A 5 -12.01 17.47 2.07
C ALA A 5 -10.61 18.07 1.88
N ALA A 6 -10.31 19.12 2.63
CA ALA A 6 -8.95 19.64 2.73
C ALA A 6 -8.09 18.53 3.35
N LEU A 7 -7.28 17.89 2.51
CA LEU A 7 -6.28 16.94 2.98
C LEU A 7 -5.17 17.75 3.67
N VAL A 8 -5.26 17.87 5.00
CA VAL A 8 -4.18 18.47 5.78
C VAL A 8 -3.04 17.47 5.85
N LEU A 9 -2.10 17.55 4.91
CA LEU A 9 -0.80 16.89 5.07
C LEU A 9 0.02 17.70 6.07
N ALA A 10 -0.02 17.29 7.34
CA ALA A 10 0.97 17.73 8.30
C ALA A 10 2.23 16.87 8.09
N SER A 11 3.27 17.47 7.48
CA SER A 11 4.61 16.87 7.42
C SER A 11 5.47 17.45 8.53
N LEU A 12 5.90 16.60 9.46
CA LEU A 12 6.94 16.95 10.44
C LEU A 12 8.24 16.28 10.00
N ALA A 13 9.29 17.08 9.85
CA ALA A 13 10.64 16.55 9.83
C ALA A 13 10.92 16.02 11.25
N ALA A 14 11.13 14.72 11.36
CA ALA A 14 11.43 14.09 12.62
C ALA A 14 12.80 13.43 12.55
N GLN A 15 13.49 13.44 13.68
CA GLN A 15 14.69 12.65 13.91
C GLN A 15 14.30 11.50 14.84
N GLY A 16 14.98 10.38 14.67
CA GLY A 16 14.72 9.12 15.36
C GLY A 16 16.06 8.40 15.43
N ASP A 17 16.15 7.33 16.20
CA ASP A 17 17.43 6.70 16.55
C ASP A 17 18.20 6.10 15.33
N GLY A 18 17.63 6.16 14.12
CA GLY A 18 18.26 5.79 12.87
C GLY A 18 19.09 6.91 12.22
N ASN A 19 20.04 6.52 11.40
CA ASN A 19 21.01 7.42 10.77
C ASN A 19 20.42 8.09 9.50
N GLY A 20 19.50 9.06 9.64
CA GLY A 20 19.01 9.87 8.51
C GLY A 20 17.71 10.66 8.76
N PRO A 21 17.45 11.73 8.00
CA PRO A 21 16.19 12.48 8.09
C PRO A 21 15.02 11.66 7.55
N PHE A 22 13.87 11.74 8.21
CA PHE A 22 12.62 11.18 7.70
C PHE A 22 11.48 12.20 7.71
N THR A 23 10.48 11.92 6.88
CA THR A 23 9.24 12.71 6.81
C THR A 23 8.11 11.88 7.37
N VAL A 24 7.40 12.41 8.37
CA VAL A 24 6.16 11.82 8.87
C VAL A 24 5.00 12.58 8.27
N VAL A 25 4.11 11.88 7.58
CA VAL A 25 2.86 12.45 7.05
C VAL A 25 1.69 11.85 7.82
N ARG A 26 0.91 12.69 8.50
CA ARG A 26 -0.38 12.29 9.07
C ARG A 26 -1.46 12.41 8.01
N VAL A 27 -2.22 11.33 7.82
CA VAL A 27 -3.36 11.30 6.90
C VAL A 27 -4.59 10.79 7.64
N GLU A 28 -5.60 11.65 7.76
CA GLU A 28 -6.93 11.26 8.26
C GLU A 28 -7.72 10.66 7.10
N ALA A 29 -7.63 9.34 6.91
CA ALA A 29 -8.27 8.64 5.80
C ALA A 29 -9.58 7.97 6.23
N GLN A 30 -10.68 8.30 5.56
CA GLN A 30 -11.96 7.60 5.72
C GLN A 30 -11.97 6.22 5.05
N GLN A 31 -11.17 6.04 4.00
CA GLN A 31 -11.05 4.79 3.25
C GLN A 31 -9.60 4.57 2.80
N LEU A 32 -9.01 3.45 3.19
CA LEU A 32 -7.71 2.96 2.70
C LEU A 32 -7.96 1.75 1.79
N ARG A 33 -7.34 1.73 0.60
CA ARG A 33 -7.51 0.65 -0.38
C ARG A 33 -6.15 0.22 -0.94
N LEU A 34 -6.06 -1.06 -1.30
CA LEU A 34 -4.92 -1.63 -2.01
C LEU A 34 -5.19 -1.69 -3.51
N PHE A 35 -4.17 -1.41 -4.31
CA PHE A 35 -4.23 -1.44 -5.77
C PHE A 35 -3.02 -2.22 -6.30
N TRP A 36 -3.26 -3.13 -7.24
CA TRP A 36 -2.21 -3.96 -7.84
C TRP A 36 -2.30 -3.91 -9.37
N GLN A 37 -3.43 -4.37 -9.91
CA GLN A 37 -3.73 -4.40 -11.34
C GLN A 37 -4.91 -3.50 -11.69
N ASP A 38 -4.96 -3.05 -12.94
CA ASP A 38 -6.16 -2.46 -13.51
C ASP A 38 -7.21 -3.52 -13.89
N ASP A 39 -8.33 -3.07 -14.42
CA ASP A 39 -9.45 -3.88 -14.90
C ASP A 39 -9.10 -4.80 -16.09
N GLN A 40 -7.96 -4.58 -16.75
CA GLN A 40 -7.42 -5.41 -17.83
C GLN A 40 -6.31 -6.36 -17.35
N GLY A 41 -6.07 -6.43 -16.04
CA GLY A 41 -5.00 -7.24 -15.44
C GLY A 41 -3.60 -6.65 -15.61
N ARG A 42 -3.48 -5.39 -16.08
CA ARG A 42 -2.17 -4.74 -16.24
C ARG A 42 -1.71 -4.16 -14.92
N GLN A 43 -0.44 -4.36 -14.62
CA GLN A 43 0.16 -3.90 -13.37
C GLN A 43 0.25 -2.37 -13.32
N LEU A 44 -0.28 -1.76 -12.26
CA LEU A 44 -0.26 -0.30 -12.12
C LEU A 44 1.16 0.23 -11.85
N ARG A 45 1.91 -0.45 -10.96
CA ARG A 45 3.33 -0.23 -10.54
C ARG A 45 3.76 1.17 -10.09
N ARG A 46 3.04 2.23 -10.45
CA ARG A 46 3.39 3.63 -10.20
C ARG A 46 2.18 4.44 -9.76
N LEU A 47 2.39 5.39 -8.86
CA LEU A 47 1.32 6.23 -8.31
C LEU A 47 0.67 7.15 -9.36
N ASP A 48 1.43 7.61 -10.36
CA ASP A 48 0.89 8.41 -11.47
C ASP A 48 -0.02 7.60 -12.41
N LYS A 49 0.30 6.33 -12.62
CA LYS A 49 -0.53 5.38 -13.36
C LYS A 49 -1.82 5.06 -12.60
N LEU A 50 -1.70 4.78 -11.29
CA LEU A 50 -2.86 4.62 -10.39
C LEU A 50 -3.76 5.86 -10.42
N SER A 51 -3.19 7.06 -10.25
CA SER A 51 -3.95 8.33 -10.28
C SER A 51 -4.69 8.52 -11.61
N THR A 52 -4.05 8.20 -12.73
CA THR A 52 -4.67 8.28 -14.06
C THR A 52 -5.80 7.28 -14.24
N TRP A 53 -5.61 6.03 -13.82
CA TRP A 53 -6.64 5.00 -13.88
C TRP A 53 -7.85 5.34 -12.99
N LEU A 54 -7.62 5.86 -11.78
CA LEU A 54 -8.68 6.32 -10.88
C LEU A 54 -9.46 7.50 -11.47
N ARG A 55 -8.79 8.47 -12.11
CA ARG A 55 -9.47 9.58 -12.79
C ARG A 55 -10.42 9.10 -13.89
N GLY A 56 -10.03 8.07 -14.64
CA GLY A 56 -10.91 7.42 -15.62
C GLY A 56 -12.20 6.84 -15.02
N GLN A 57 -12.22 6.56 -13.72
CA GLN A 57 -13.39 6.10 -12.97
C GLN A 57 -14.10 7.22 -12.19
N GLY A 58 -13.77 8.49 -12.45
CA GLY A 58 -14.31 9.62 -11.69
C GLY A 58 -13.84 9.67 -10.24
N LYS A 59 -12.72 9.02 -9.90
CA LYS A 59 -12.11 9.01 -8.57
C LYS A 59 -10.84 9.85 -8.55
N THR A 60 -10.50 10.39 -7.38
CA THR A 60 -9.26 11.16 -7.16
C THR A 60 -8.39 10.46 -6.12
N LEU A 61 -7.09 10.33 -6.41
CA LEU A 61 -6.10 9.86 -5.44
C LEU A 61 -5.71 11.01 -4.52
N ALA A 62 -6.16 10.97 -3.27
CA ALA A 62 -5.82 11.98 -2.27
C ALA A 62 -4.39 11.81 -1.73
N PHE A 63 -4.02 10.57 -1.40
CA PHE A 63 -2.69 10.17 -0.94
C PHE A 63 -2.41 8.72 -1.37
N GLY A 64 -1.14 8.37 -1.54
CA GLY A 64 -0.71 7.01 -1.81
C GLY A 64 0.78 6.82 -1.55
N MET A 65 1.15 5.59 -1.18
CA MET A 65 2.53 5.15 -0.97
C MET A 65 2.69 3.71 -1.47
N ASN A 66 3.92 3.22 -1.57
CA ASN A 66 4.13 1.80 -1.80
C ASN A 66 3.61 0.98 -0.61
N ALA A 67 3.18 -0.25 -0.89
CA ALA A 67 2.72 -1.21 0.12
C ALA A 67 3.73 -2.36 0.23
N GLY A 68 3.28 -3.60 0.03
CA GLY A 68 4.09 -4.80 0.15
C GLY A 68 5.23 -4.93 -0.88
N MET A 69 5.97 -6.03 -0.75
CA MET A 69 7.06 -6.39 -1.67
C MET A 69 6.54 -7.25 -2.81
N TYR A 70 7.23 -7.13 -3.94
CA TYR A 70 6.91 -7.84 -5.17
C TYR A 70 8.16 -8.45 -5.78
N HIS A 71 8.01 -9.61 -6.41
CA HIS A 71 9.04 -10.21 -7.26
C HIS A 71 9.22 -9.39 -8.55
N ALA A 72 10.24 -9.70 -9.35
CA ALA A 72 10.55 -8.98 -10.59
C ALA A 72 9.39 -9.01 -11.61
N ASP A 73 8.61 -10.09 -11.61
CA ASP A 73 7.40 -10.28 -12.42
C ASP A 73 6.17 -9.50 -11.87
N ALA A 74 6.33 -8.78 -10.75
CA ALA A 74 5.28 -8.12 -9.98
C ALA A 74 4.27 -9.03 -9.28
N SER A 75 4.57 -10.31 -9.09
CA SER A 75 3.81 -11.16 -8.16
C SER A 75 4.10 -10.76 -6.70
N PRO A 76 3.11 -10.80 -5.77
CA PRO A 76 3.31 -10.45 -4.38
C PRO A 76 4.25 -11.45 -3.68
N VAL A 77 5.16 -10.96 -2.84
CA VAL A 77 6.08 -11.82 -2.06
C VAL A 77 5.38 -12.52 -0.89
N GLY A 78 4.28 -11.96 -0.39
CA GLY A 78 3.53 -12.51 0.74
C GLY A 78 2.03 -12.31 0.59
N LEU A 79 1.30 -12.49 1.69
CA LEU A 79 -0.16 -12.39 1.72
C LEU A 79 -0.63 -11.07 1.09
N LEU A 80 -1.43 -11.18 0.04
CA LEU A 80 -2.13 -10.05 -0.57
C LEU A 80 -3.62 -10.36 -0.59
N VAL A 81 -4.39 -9.52 0.10
CA VAL A 81 -5.86 -9.57 0.11
C VAL A 81 -6.38 -8.22 -0.38
N ILE A 82 -7.21 -8.24 -1.43
CA ILE A 82 -7.85 -7.04 -1.99
C ILE A 82 -9.35 -7.28 -2.01
N ASP A 83 -10.13 -6.35 -1.45
CA ASP A 83 -11.59 -6.44 -1.38
C ASP A 83 -12.11 -7.77 -0.80
N GLY A 84 -11.42 -8.27 0.23
CA GLY A 84 -11.75 -9.55 0.91
C GLY A 84 -11.36 -10.80 0.13
N ARG A 85 -10.79 -10.68 -1.08
CA ARG A 85 -10.30 -11.80 -1.88
C ARG A 85 -8.81 -12.00 -1.67
N GLU A 86 -8.42 -13.23 -1.33
CA GLU A 86 -7.03 -13.64 -1.33
C GLU A 86 -6.50 -13.73 -2.77
N ILE A 87 -5.42 -12.98 -3.03
CA ILE A 87 -4.76 -12.90 -4.33
C ILE A 87 -3.43 -13.67 -4.30
N ALA A 88 -2.72 -13.62 -3.17
CA ALA A 88 -1.52 -14.40 -2.91
C ALA A 88 -1.56 -14.89 -1.46
N PRO A 89 -1.17 -16.14 -1.18
CA PRO A 89 -1.31 -16.74 0.14
C PRO A 89 -0.25 -16.24 1.14
N LEU A 90 -0.51 -16.46 2.42
CA LEU A 90 0.48 -16.29 3.47
C LEU A 90 1.59 -17.34 3.33
N ASN A 91 2.85 -16.94 3.48
CA ASN A 91 3.96 -17.90 3.53
C ASN A 91 3.93 -18.68 4.86
N LEU A 92 3.52 -19.94 4.80
CA LEU A 92 3.48 -20.83 5.97
C LEU A 92 4.72 -21.69 6.15
N ALA A 93 5.68 -21.64 5.22
CA ALA A 93 6.90 -22.43 5.33
C ALA A 93 7.71 -22.08 6.59
N GLY A 94 8.54 -23.01 7.02
CA GLY A 94 9.61 -22.76 7.99
C GLY A 94 10.88 -22.31 7.28
N GLY A 95 11.70 -21.50 7.94
CA GLY A 95 12.94 -20.98 7.36
C GLY A 95 13.62 -19.97 8.28
N GLU A 96 14.73 -19.43 7.81
CA GLU A 96 15.51 -18.41 8.51
C GLU A 96 15.15 -17.00 8.04
N GLY A 97 15.28 -16.01 8.93
CA GLY A 97 15.02 -14.61 8.63
C GLY A 97 13.59 -14.15 8.91
N ASN A 98 13.35 -12.85 8.69
CA ASN A 98 12.12 -12.16 9.09
C ASN A 98 10.86 -12.66 8.37
N PHE A 99 10.98 -13.28 7.19
CA PHE A 99 9.86 -13.79 6.40
C PHE A 99 9.24 -15.11 6.89
N PHE A 100 9.89 -15.78 7.84
CA PHE A 100 9.44 -17.06 8.36
C PHE A 100 9.05 -16.99 9.84
N LEU A 101 9.12 -15.81 10.46
CA LEU A 101 8.77 -15.58 11.85
C LEU A 101 7.28 -15.81 12.06
N LYS A 102 6.90 -16.74 12.95
CA LYS A 102 5.50 -17.00 13.31
C LYS A 102 5.00 -15.99 14.36
N PRO A 103 3.75 -15.52 14.28
CA PRO A 103 2.65 -15.97 13.39
C PRO A 103 2.59 -15.27 12.02
N ASN A 104 3.73 -14.77 11.49
CA ASN A 104 3.83 -14.01 10.25
C ASN A 104 3.02 -12.69 10.29
N GLY A 105 2.93 -12.06 11.46
CA GLY A 105 2.22 -10.78 11.64
C GLY A 105 0.68 -10.89 11.58
N VAL A 106 0.12 -12.10 11.55
CA VAL A 106 -1.32 -12.32 11.68
C VAL A 106 -1.65 -12.55 13.15
N PHE A 107 -2.43 -11.65 13.73
CA PHE A 107 -2.90 -11.70 15.12
C PHE A 107 -4.38 -12.08 15.13
N LEU A 108 -4.80 -12.92 16.07
CA LEU A 108 -6.19 -13.33 16.29
C LEU A 108 -6.88 -12.42 17.30
#